data_AF-A0A957UXT2-F1
#
_entry.id   AF-A0A957UXT2-F1
#
_cell.length_a   1.000
_cell.length_b   1.000
_cell.length_c   1.000
_cell.angle_alpha   90.00
_cell.angle_beta   90.00
_cell.angle_gamma   90.00
#
_symmetry.space_group_name_H-M   'P 1'
#
loop_
_entity.id
_entity.type
_entity.pdbx_description
1 polymer ?
#
loop_
_entity_poly.entity_id
_entity_poly.type
_entity_poly.pdbx_seq_one_letter_code
_entity_poly.pdbx_strand_id
1 'polypeptide(L)'
;MFPSRTQTLRPDSGGAVKGETPQELLERILADAAARSGLDTSALAIIQDQAVVWPDGSLGCPQPGMMYTQALVDGYHVLIQAGETVLDYRATQQGSFTLCERALRVPPAQTPDK
;
A
#
# COMPACT_ATOMS: atom_id res chain seq x y z
N MET A 1 3.64 -50.38 8.94
CA MET A 1 4.62 -50.04 7.88
C MET A 1 3.95 -49.07 6.91
N PHE A 2 4.03 -47.76 7.17
CA PHE A 2 3.78 -46.69 6.19
C PHE A 2 4.89 -45.67 6.41
N PRO A 3 5.74 -45.40 5.41
CA PRO A 3 6.85 -44.47 5.59
C PRO A 3 6.34 -43.03 5.64
N SER A 4 6.98 -42.27 6.53
CA SER A 4 6.88 -40.85 6.76
C SER A 4 6.60 -40.04 5.51
N ARG A 5 5.54 -39.22 5.53
CA ARG A 5 5.47 -38.05 4.66
C ARG A 5 6.35 -36.95 5.25
N THR A 6 7.49 -36.81 4.62
CA THR A 6 8.47 -35.74 4.76
C THR A 6 7.82 -34.37 4.63
N GLN A 7 8.16 -33.52 5.59
CA GLN A 7 8.06 -32.07 5.68
C GLN A 7 7.95 -31.31 4.34
N THR A 8 7.03 -30.36 4.25
CA THR A 8 7.43 -28.99 3.89
C THR A 8 6.62 -28.03 4.75
N LEU A 9 7.36 -27.23 5.52
CA LEU A 9 6.84 -26.18 6.37
C LEU A 9 5.92 -25.27 5.54
N ARG A 10 4.85 -24.84 6.22
CA ARG A 10 3.88 -23.82 5.81
C ARG A 10 4.54 -22.70 4.99
N PRO A 11 3.86 -22.11 3.97
CA PRO A 11 4.20 -20.75 3.59
C PRO A 11 4.06 -19.90 4.85
N ASP A 12 5.10 -19.13 5.12
CA ASP A 12 5.27 -18.25 6.26
C ASP A 12 3.94 -17.57 6.64
N SER A 13 3.42 -17.94 7.80
CA SER A 13 2.34 -17.22 8.45
C SER A 13 2.96 -16.42 9.58
N GLY A 14 3.09 -15.12 9.38
CA GLY A 14 3.17 -14.18 10.51
C GLY A 14 4.38 -13.28 10.54
N GLY A 15 4.48 -12.38 9.58
CA GLY A 15 5.18 -11.11 9.76
C GLY A 15 4.70 -10.15 8.70
N ALA A 16 4.16 -9.01 9.09
CA ALA A 16 4.17 -7.84 8.23
C ALA A 16 5.64 -7.57 7.88
N VAL A 17 6.10 -8.10 6.75
CA VAL A 17 7.45 -7.86 6.29
C VAL A 17 7.46 -6.44 5.75
N LYS A 18 7.90 -5.52 6.61
CA LYS A 18 8.49 -4.25 6.17
C LYS A 18 9.58 -4.56 5.16
N GLY A 19 9.26 -4.65 3.87
CA GLY A 19 10.17 -5.14 2.83
C GLY A 19 9.58 -5.92 1.65
N GLU A 20 8.26 -6.07 1.49
CA GLU A 20 7.71 -6.60 0.22
C GLU A 20 7.90 -5.61 -0.94
N THR A 21 7.87 -4.32 -0.61
CA THR A 21 8.15 -3.25 -1.58
C THR A 21 9.66 -3.13 -1.78
N PRO A 22 10.18 -3.09 -3.03
CA PRO A 22 11.61 -2.91 -3.27
C PRO A 22 12.10 -1.62 -2.62
N GLN A 23 13.27 -1.70 -1.96
CA GLN A 23 13.75 -0.63 -1.08
C GLN A 23 13.88 0.71 -1.82
N GLU A 24 14.34 0.70 -3.06
CA GLU A 24 14.43 1.89 -3.91
C GLU A 24 13.05 2.55 -4.14
N LEU A 25 11.99 1.75 -4.33
CA LEU A 25 10.62 2.26 -4.47
C LEU A 25 10.11 2.81 -3.14
N LEU A 26 10.36 2.10 -2.04
CA LEU A 26 9.95 2.53 -0.70
C LEU A 26 10.62 3.85 -0.30
N GLU A 27 11.91 4.02 -0.57
CA GLU A 27 12.64 5.27 -0.33
C GLU A 27 12.08 6.43 -1.15
N ARG A 28 11.72 6.20 -2.42
CA ARG A 28 11.06 7.21 -3.26
C ARG A 28 9.68 7.58 -2.73
N ILE A 29 8.91 6.61 -2.24
CA ILE A 29 7.60 6.83 -1.62
C ILE A 29 7.75 7.64 -0.32
N LEU A 30 8.71 7.30 0.55
CA LEU A 30 8.99 8.03 1.79
C LEU A 30 9.44 9.47 1.51
N ALA A 31 10.29 9.68 0.50
CA ALA A 31 10.75 11.01 0.12
C ALA A 31 9.59 11.88 -0.40
N ASP A 32 8.69 11.32 -1.22
CA ASP A 32 7.48 12.02 -1.67
C ASP A 32 6.53 12.31 -0.50
N ALA A 33 6.35 11.36 0.42
CA ALA A 33 5.54 11.54 1.63
C ALA A 33 6.08 12.65 2.54
N ALA A 34 7.40 12.71 2.73
CA ALA A 34 8.06 13.76 3.50
C ALA A 34 7.84 15.13 2.85
N ALA A 35 8.05 15.22 1.53
CA ALA A 35 7.84 16.45 0.78
C ALA A 35 6.39 16.96 0.84
N ARG A 36 5.41 16.06 0.83
CA ARG A 36 3.97 16.41 0.90
C ARG A 36 3.51 16.79 2.29
N SER A 37 3.95 16.05 3.30
CA SER A 37 3.58 16.29 4.69
C SER A 37 4.36 17.45 5.32
N GLY A 38 5.51 17.82 4.75
CA GLY A 38 6.44 18.76 5.36
C GLY A 38 7.16 18.20 6.58
N LEU A 39 7.07 16.88 6.80
CA LEU A 39 7.75 16.17 7.89
C LEU A 39 8.99 15.44 7.37
N ASP A 40 9.97 15.24 8.25
CA ASP A 40 11.13 14.41 7.95
C ASP A 40 10.73 12.94 7.78
N THR A 41 11.46 12.19 6.94
CA THR A 41 11.21 10.75 6.75
C THR A 41 11.31 9.96 8.06
N SER A 42 12.07 10.44 9.04
CA SER A 42 12.14 9.86 10.39
C SER A 42 10.88 10.08 11.22
N ALA A 43 10.08 11.10 10.91
CA ALA A 43 8.79 11.36 11.53
C ALA A 43 7.63 10.62 10.82
N LEU A 44 7.91 9.99 9.67
CA LEU A 44 6.95 9.16 8.96
C LEU A 44 6.96 7.73 9.50
N ALA A 45 5.78 7.18 9.74
CA ALA A 45 5.61 5.80 10.13
C ALA A 45 4.96 5.00 9.00
N ILE A 46 5.64 3.97 8.52
CA ILE A 46 5.03 3.00 7.59
C ILE A 46 4.08 2.14 8.41
N ILE A 47 2.78 2.31 8.20
CA ILE A 47 1.74 1.51 8.88
C ILE A 47 1.36 0.28 8.08
N GLN A 48 1.65 0.28 6.77
CA GLN A 48 1.43 -0.87 5.91
C GLN A 48 2.44 -0.85 4.76
N ASP A 49 2.94 -2.01 4.40
CA ASP A 49 3.60 -2.26 3.13
C ASP A 49 3.38 -3.74 2.78
N GLN A 50 2.68 -3.98 1.67
CA GLN A 50 2.32 -5.33 1.25
C GLN A 50 2.23 -5.39 -0.27
N ALA A 51 2.61 -6.52 -0.86
CA ALA A 51 2.37 -6.80 -2.26
C ALA A 51 0.89 -7.13 -2.46
N VAL A 52 0.25 -6.45 -3.41
CA VAL A 52 -1.16 -6.63 -3.74
C VAL A 52 -1.34 -6.75 -5.25
N VAL A 53 -2.41 -7.43 -5.66
CA VAL A 53 -2.84 -7.46 -7.05
C VAL A 53 -4.04 -6.54 -7.20
N TRP A 54 -3.85 -5.44 -7.93
CA TRP A 54 -4.92 -4.50 -8.21
C TRP A 54 -5.87 -5.07 -9.27
N PRO A 55 -7.19 -4.87 -9.15
CA PRO A 55 -8.17 -5.40 -10.10
C PRO A 55 -8.10 -4.72 -11.49
N ASP A 56 -7.56 -3.50 -11.54
CA ASP A 56 -7.50 -2.66 -12.74
C ASP A 56 -6.24 -1.77 -12.71
N GLY A 57 -5.87 -1.25 -13.88
CA GLY A 57 -4.77 -0.27 -14.02
C GLY A 57 -4.99 1.08 -13.32
N SER A 58 -6.16 1.27 -12.70
CA SER A 58 -6.42 2.41 -11.82
C SER A 58 -5.73 2.29 -10.46
N LEU A 59 -5.21 1.10 -10.13
CA LEU A 59 -4.69 0.78 -8.80
C LEU A 59 -5.74 1.07 -7.70
N GLY A 60 -7.02 1.01 -8.04
CA GLY A 60 -8.13 1.38 -7.16
C GLY A 60 -8.28 2.88 -6.87
N CYS A 61 -7.59 3.75 -7.61
CA CYS A 61 -7.67 5.22 -7.56
C CYS A 61 -8.09 5.78 -8.92
N PRO A 62 -9.31 5.50 -9.39
CA PRO A 62 -9.76 5.98 -10.68
C PRO A 62 -9.87 7.50 -10.69
N GLN A 63 -9.19 8.15 -11.63
CA GLN A 63 -9.32 9.57 -11.90
C GLN A 63 -10.46 9.82 -12.90
N PRO A 64 -11.27 10.87 -12.70
CA PRO A 64 -12.37 11.18 -13.59
C PRO A 64 -11.84 11.49 -15.00
N GLY A 65 -12.50 10.92 -16.02
CA GLY A 65 -12.12 11.12 -17.43
C GLY A 65 -11.01 10.21 -17.95
N MET A 66 -10.44 9.34 -17.11
CA MET A 66 -9.45 8.35 -17.53
C MET A 66 -10.09 6.99 -17.80
N MET A 67 -9.67 6.33 -18.88
CA MET A 67 -9.98 4.92 -19.13
C MET A 67 -8.83 4.07 -18.57
N TYR A 68 -9.18 3.11 -17.71
CA TYR A 68 -8.22 2.17 -17.14
C TYR A 68 -8.42 0.79 -17.75
N THR A 69 -7.33 0.03 -17.84
CA THR A 69 -7.37 -1.35 -18.28
C THR A 69 -7.99 -2.23 -17.20
N GLN A 70 -8.87 -3.15 -17.61
CA GLN A 70 -9.45 -4.19 -16.75
C GLN A 70 -8.52 -5.40 -16.71
N ALA A 71 -7.30 -5.16 -16.24
CA ALA A 71 -6.27 -6.18 -16.10
C ALA A 71 -5.78 -6.21 -14.66
N LEU A 72 -5.52 -7.42 -14.16
CA LEU A 72 -4.86 -7.61 -12.88
C LEU A 72 -3.45 -7.00 -12.96
N VAL A 73 -3.13 -6.12 -12.02
CA VAL A 73 -1.83 -5.44 -11.95
C VAL A 73 -1.16 -5.78 -10.62
N ASP A 74 -0.10 -6.57 -10.68
CA ASP A 74 0.77 -6.79 -9.53
C ASP A 74 1.43 -5.48 -9.09
N GLY A 75 1.43 -5.25 -7.79
CA GLY A 75 1.84 -3.98 -7.21
C GLY A 75 2.03 -4.03 -5.71
N TYR A 76 2.10 -2.84 -5.11
CA TYR A 76 2.34 -2.67 -3.69
C TYR A 76 1.37 -1.65 -3.12
N HIS A 77 0.91 -1.90 -1.90
CA HIS A 77 0.04 -0.99 -1.14
C HIS A 77 0.76 -0.58 0.14
N VAL A 78 1.27 0.65 0.12
CA VAL A 78 2.08 1.24 1.17
C VAL A 78 1.28 2.35 1.84
N LEU A 79 1.04 2.25 3.14
CA LEU A 79 0.40 3.30 3.91
C LEU A 79 1.45 3.96 4.81
N ILE A 80 1.51 5.29 4.74
CA ILE A 80 2.43 6.09 5.53
C ILE A 80 1.63 7.04 6.41
N GLN A 81 1.79 6.91 7.72
CA GLN A 81 1.31 7.86 8.68
C GLN A 81 2.30 9.02 8.81
N ALA A 82 1.81 10.22 8.51
CA ALA A 82 2.48 11.50 8.64
C ALA A 82 1.72 12.34 9.68
N GLY A 83 2.12 12.22 10.95
CA GLY A 83 1.39 12.84 12.07
C GLY A 83 -0.05 12.31 12.17
N GLU A 84 -1.03 13.20 12.00
CA GLU A 84 -2.47 12.87 12.05
C GLU A 84 -3.04 12.44 10.69
N THR A 85 -2.23 12.49 9.63
CA THR A 85 -2.66 12.11 8.28
C THR A 85 -2.08 10.76 7.87
N VAL A 86 -2.86 9.96 7.14
CA VAL A 86 -2.38 8.74 6.51
C VAL A 86 -2.38 8.94 5.00
N LEU A 87 -1.23 8.72 4.39
CA LEU A 87 -0.98 8.77 2.96
C LEU A 87 -1.05 7.36 2.38
N ASP A 88 -1.99 7.13 1.47
CA ASP A 88 -2.19 5.85 0.78
C ASP A 88 -1.40 5.83 -0.53
N TYR A 89 -0.24 5.17 -0.52
CA TYR A 89 0.60 4.97 -1.68
C TYR A 89 0.32 3.63 -2.34
N ARG A 90 0.03 3.69 -3.63
CA ARG A 90 -0.24 2.51 -4.45
C ARG A 90 0.73 2.46 -5.59
N ALA A 91 1.47 1.37 -5.66
CA ALA A 91 2.47 1.16 -6.67
C ALA A 91 2.17 -0.06 -7.52
N THR A 92 2.80 -0.06 -8.68
CA THR A 92 2.88 -1.20 -9.60
C THR A 92 4.23 -1.90 -9.40
N GLN A 93 4.32 -3.17 -9.80
CA GLN A 93 5.58 -3.91 -9.82
C GLN A 93 6.62 -3.27 -10.77
N GLN A 94 6.17 -2.44 -11.72
CA GLN A 94 7.04 -1.66 -12.62
C GLN A 94 7.75 -0.49 -11.92
N GLY A 95 7.46 -0.22 -10.64
CA GLY A 95 8.10 0.86 -9.88
C GLY A 95 7.45 2.24 -10.07
N SER A 96 6.30 2.31 -10.72
CA SER A 96 5.44 3.51 -10.71
C SER A 96 4.53 3.49 -9.50
N PHE A 97 4.44 4.60 -8.78
CA PHE A 97 3.57 4.78 -7.63
C PHE A 97 2.66 6.00 -7.80
N THR A 98 1.53 5.99 -7.10
CA THR A 98 0.54 7.06 -7.07
C THR A 98 0.04 7.20 -5.63
N LEU A 99 -0.07 8.44 -5.17
CA LEU A 99 -0.77 8.75 -3.94
C LEU A 99 -2.28 8.73 -4.23
N CYS A 100 -3.00 7.83 -3.56
CA CYS A 100 -4.44 7.81 -3.58
C CYS A 100 -4.98 8.87 -2.62
N GLU A 101 -5.19 10.08 -3.14
CA GLU A 101 -5.82 11.18 -2.40
C GLU A 101 -7.32 11.00 -2.21
N ARG A 102 -7.89 9.85 -2.62
CA ARG A 102 -9.14 9.38 -2.04
C ARG A 102 -8.85 8.94 -0.62
N ALA A 103 -8.53 9.96 0.19
CA ALA A 103 -8.42 9.92 1.61
C ALA A 103 -9.54 9.02 2.08
N LEU A 104 -9.18 8.07 2.92
CA LEU A 104 -9.96 7.90 4.13
C LEU A 104 -10.08 9.30 4.73
N ARG A 105 -11.05 10.09 4.24
CA ARG A 105 -11.79 10.98 5.11
C ARG A 105 -12.25 9.98 6.14
N VAL A 106 -11.57 9.87 7.28
CA VAL A 106 -12.22 9.32 8.46
C VAL A 106 -13.43 10.24 8.54
N PRO A 107 -14.65 9.78 8.19
CA PRO A 107 -15.78 10.65 8.43
C PRO A 107 -15.65 10.98 9.93
N PRO A 108 -15.71 12.25 10.36
CA PRO A 108 -16.04 12.48 11.76
C PRO A 108 -17.30 11.65 11.97
N ALA A 109 -17.22 10.66 12.86
CA ALA A 109 -18.17 9.56 12.99
C ALA A 109 -19.54 10.01 12.52
N GLN A 110 -20.06 9.39 11.44
CA GLN A 110 -21.37 9.72 10.91
C GLN A 110 -22.37 9.59 12.05
N THR A 111 -22.68 10.69 12.73
CA THR A 111 -23.88 10.78 13.54
C THR A 111 -25.01 10.74 12.54
N PRO A 112 -25.86 9.70 12.55
CA PRO A 112 -27.05 9.69 11.72
C PRO A 112 -27.90 10.91 12.12
N ASP A 113 -27.98 11.89 11.22
CA ASP A 113 -28.85 13.05 11.39
C ASP A 113 -30.31 12.59 11.30
N LYS A 114 -31.08 13.03 12.30
CA LYS A 114 -32.38 12.52 12.73
C LYS A 114 -33.54 13.06 11.89
#